data_AF-A0A822BZ11-F1
#
_entry.id   AF-A0A822BZ11-F1
#
_cell.length_a   1.000
_cell.length_b   1.000
_cell.length_c   1.000
_cell.angle_alpha   90.00
_cell.angle_beta   90.00
_cell.angle_gamma   90.00
#
_symmetry.space_group_name_H-M   'P 1'
#
loop_
_entity.id
_entity.type
_entity.pdbx_description
1 polymer ?
#
loop_
_entity_poly.entity_id
_entity_poly.type
_entity_poly.pdbx_seq_one_letter_code
_entity_poly.pdbx_strand_id
1 'polypeptide(L)'
;MDEEYDVILLGTGLKECVLAGLLGVAGKKILHMDRNKYYGGESASMTPLEELYSKFNFASPPSDTGRGRDWNVDLIPKFLMADGLLVKLLIHTGVTRYLEFKCIE
;
A
#
# COMPACT_ATOMS: atom_id res chain seq x y z
N MET A 1 -8.65 -12.10 19.73
CA MET A 1 -9.45 -11.21 18.85
C MET A 1 -10.80 -11.06 19.49
N ASP A 2 -11.38 -9.88 19.40
CA ASP A 2 -12.76 -9.68 19.85
C ASP A 2 -13.72 -10.38 18.88
N GLU A 3 -14.94 -10.67 19.34
CA GLU A 3 -15.94 -11.37 18.54
C GLU A 3 -16.78 -10.42 17.67
N GLU A 4 -16.87 -9.13 18.04
CA GLU A 4 -17.69 -8.13 17.36
C GLU A 4 -16.88 -6.92 16.91
N TYR A 5 -17.15 -6.48 15.67
CA TYR A 5 -16.61 -5.29 15.02
C TYR A 5 -17.73 -4.58 14.26
N ASP A 6 -17.65 -3.26 14.15
CA ASP A 6 -18.61 -2.47 13.36
C ASP A 6 -18.44 -2.74 11.86
N VAL A 7 -17.19 -2.93 11.41
CA VAL A 7 -16.84 -3.13 10.00
C VAL A 7 -15.71 -4.16 9.88
N ILE A 8 -15.84 -5.07 8.91
CA ILE A 8 -14.78 -5.99 8.50
C ILE A 8 -14.32 -5.60 7.09
N LEU A 9 -13.02 -5.35 6.93
CA LEU A 9 -12.37 -5.03 5.66
C LEU A 9 -11.47 -6.18 5.25
N LEU A 10 -11.65 -6.68 4.02
CA LEU A 10 -10.90 -7.78 3.45
C LEU A 10 -10.02 -7.28 2.31
N GLY A 11 -8.71 -7.38 2.48
CA GLY A 11 -7.70 -6.87 1.56
C GLY A 11 -7.10 -5.56 2.04
N THR A 12 -5.84 -5.33 1.69
CA THR A 12 -5.05 -4.17 2.12
C THR A 12 -4.58 -3.31 0.94
N GLY A 13 -5.39 -3.27 -0.12
CA GLY A 13 -5.20 -2.32 -1.21
C GLY A 13 -5.39 -0.88 -0.75
N LEU A 14 -4.99 0.06 -1.60
CA LEU A 14 -5.08 1.49 -1.29
C LEU A 14 -6.51 1.91 -0.90
N LYS A 15 -7.52 1.38 -1.58
CA LYS A 15 -8.93 1.73 -1.35
C LYS A 15 -9.38 1.27 0.03
N GLU A 16 -9.10 0.02 0.38
CA GLU A 16 -9.47 -0.59 1.65
C GLU A 16 -8.77 0.12 2.80
N CYS A 17 -7.47 0.43 2.67
CA CYS A 17 -6.71 1.18 3.67
C CYS A 17 -7.24 2.62 3.86
N VAL A 18 -7.61 3.31 2.78
CA VAL A 18 -8.23 4.64 2.85
C VAL A 18 -9.57 4.60 3.59
N LEU A 19 -10.42 3.61 3.29
CA LEU A 19 -11.68 3.41 3.99
C LEU A 19 -11.47 3.07 5.46
N ALA A 20 -10.50 2.20 5.78
CA ALA A 20 -10.15 1.86 7.14
C ALA A 20 -9.75 3.10 7.96
N GLY A 21 -8.91 3.96 7.39
CA GLY A 21 -8.49 5.21 8.02
C GLY A 21 -9.65 6.16 8.30
N LEU A 22 -10.55 6.34 7.34
CA LEU A 22 -11.74 7.19 7.51
C LEU A 22 -12.69 6.66 8.58
N LEU A 23 -13.00 5.37 8.55
CA LEU A 23 -13.88 4.73 9.53
C LEU A 23 -13.27 4.76 10.93
N GLY A 24 -11.94 4.63 11.04
CA GLY A 24 -11.21 4.72 12.30
C GLY A 24 -11.30 6.13 12.91
N VAL A 25 -11.13 7.18 12.08
CA VAL A 25 -11.34 8.57 12.51
C VAL A 25 -12.80 8.82 12.91
N ALA A 26 -13.76 8.16 12.27
CA ALA A 26 -15.18 8.19 12.65
C ALA A 26 -15.53 7.37 13.90
N GLY A 27 -14.54 6.78 14.58
CA GLY A 27 -14.71 6.03 15.84
C GLY A 27 -15.27 4.62 15.67
N LYS A 28 -15.20 4.03 14.46
CA LYS A 28 -15.65 2.66 14.22
C LYS A 28 -14.59 1.64 14.65
N LYS A 29 -15.05 0.54 15.24
CA LYS A 29 -14.21 -0.62 15.56
C LYS A 29 -14.08 -1.51 14.32
N ILE A 30 -12.88 -1.62 13.77
CA ILE A 30 -12.65 -2.24 12.46
C ILE A 30 -11.76 -3.47 12.60
N LEU A 31 -12.13 -4.55 11.91
CA LEU A 31 -11.25 -5.69 11.65
C LEU A 31 -10.76 -5.61 10.21
N HIS A 32 -9.49 -5.26 10.02
CA HIS A 32 -8.87 -5.16 8.71
C HIS A 32 -7.88 -6.31 8.52
N MET A 33 -8.14 -7.20 7.56
CA MET A 33 -7.34 -8.39 7.34
C MET A 33 -7.10 -8.65 5.86
N ASP A 34 -6.03 -9.38 5.55
CA ASP A 34 -5.69 -9.81 4.19
C ASP A 34 -5.40 -11.31 4.19
N ARG A 35 -5.71 -11.98 3.07
CA ARG A 35 -5.32 -13.38 2.85
C ARG A 35 -3.84 -13.51 2.51
N ASN A 36 -3.26 -12.44 1.96
CA ASN A 36 -1.89 -12.39 1.52
C ASN A 36 -0.96 -12.13 2.72
N LYS A 37 0.29 -12.60 2.62
CA LYS A 37 1.33 -12.33 3.63
C LYS A 37 1.97 -10.94 3.50
N TYR A 38 1.48 -10.12 2.57
CA TYR A 38 2.02 -8.82 2.18
C TYR A 38 0.88 -7.81 1.99
N TYR A 39 1.21 -6.53 2.05
CA TYR A 39 0.26 -5.42 1.87
C TYR A 39 0.04 -5.07 0.39
N GLY A 40 -1.09 -4.43 0.09
CA GLY A 40 -1.33 -3.76 -1.19
C GLY A 40 -2.08 -4.59 -2.24
N GLY A 41 -2.23 -5.90 -2.03
CA GLY A 41 -2.98 -6.78 -2.95
C GLY A 41 -2.49 -6.65 -4.40
N GLU A 42 -3.40 -6.37 -5.33
CA GLU A 42 -3.07 -6.13 -6.75
C GLU A 42 -2.19 -4.90 -6.98
N SER A 43 -2.19 -3.96 -6.04
CA SER A 43 -1.35 -2.75 -6.03
C SER A 43 -0.13 -2.85 -5.11
N ALA A 44 0.31 -4.06 -4.77
CA ALA A 44 1.47 -4.27 -3.93
C ALA A 44 2.75 -3.66 -4.53
N SER A 45 3.66 -3.23 -3.65
CA SER A 45 5.03 -2.91 -4.00
C SER A 45 5.91 -4.12 -3.69
N MET A 46 6.67 -4.59 -4.67
CA MET A 46 7.50 -5.79 -4.57
C MET A 46 8.92 -5.41 -4.15
N THR A 47 9.43 -6.11 -3.13
CA THR A 47 10.82 -6.02 -2.66
C THR A 47 11.20 -7.30 -1.93
N PRO A 48 12.42 -7.86 -2.11
CA PRO A 48 13.48 -7.39 -3.00
C PRO A 48 13.21 -7.68 -4.49
N LEU A 49 14.06 -7.17 -5.39
CA LEU A 49 13.90 -7.30 -6.85
C LEU A 49 13.71 -8.75 -7.32
N GLU A 50 14.34 -9.72 -6.66
CA GLU A 50 14.20 -11.14 -6.95
C GLU A 50 12.75 -11.63 -6.84
N GLU A 51 11.95 -11.07 -5.92
CA GLU A 51 10.53 -11.42 -5.78
C GLU A 51 9.70 -10.95 -6.99
N LEU A 52 10.05 -9.79 -7.56
CA LEU A 52 9.41 -9.29 -8.77
C LEU A 52 9.68 -10.23 -9.96
N TYR A 53 10.94 -10.63 -10.14
CA TYR A 53 11.32 -11.56 -11.22
C TYR A 53 10.63 -12.92 -11.06
N SER A 54 10.61 -13.45 -9.84
CA SER A 54 9.88 -14.68 -9.50
C SER A 54 8.39 -14.58 -9.83
N LYS A 55 7.74 -13.47 -9.46
CA LYS A 55 6.31 -13.23 -9.73
C LYS A 55 5.97 -13.29 -11.23
N PHE A 56 6.86 -12.78 -12.09
CA PHE A 56 6.67 -12.78 -13.54
C PHE A 56 7.35 -13.98 -14.26
N ASN A 57 7.85 -14.96 -13.52
CA ASN A 57 8.53 -16.16 -14.03
C ASN A 57 9.76 -15.85 -14.90
N PHE A 58 10.50 -14.79 -14.54
CA PHE A 58 11.79 -14.49 -15.14
C PHE A 58 12.94 -15.16 -14.39
N ALA A 59 14.11 -15.28 -15.04
CA ALA A 59 15.35 -15.69 -14.40
C ALA A 59 15.78 -14.67 -13.34
N SER A 60 16.76 -15.00 -12.48
CA SER A 60 17.24 -14.04 -11.47
C SER A 60 17.68 -12.70 -12.10
N PRO A 61 17.54 -11.57 -11.37
CA PRO A 61 17.96 -10.26 -11.86
C PRO A 61 19.44 -10.27 -12.31
N PRO A 62 19.79 -9.54 -13.39
CA PRO A 62 21.18 -9.35 -13.81
C PRO A 62 22.07 -8.75 -12.71
N SER A 63 23.38 -9.03 -12.73
CA SER A 63 24.31 -8.61 -11.68
C SER A 63 24.59 -7.10 -11.62
N ASP A 64 24.24 -6.36 -12.66
CA ASP A 64 24.36 -4.90 -12.76
C ASP A 64 23.15 -4.14 -12.18
N THR A 65 22.11 -4.85 -11.71
CA THR A 65 20.88 -4.23 -11.13
C THR A 65 21.04 -3.71 -9.70
N GLY A 66 22.24 -3.82 -9.11
CA GLY A 66 22.51 -3.36 -7.74
C GLY A 66 21.96 -4.32 -6.67
N ARG A 67 21.67 -3.80 -5.47
CA ARG A 67 21.16 -4.62 -4.36
C ARG A 67 19.65 -4.77 -4.50
N GLY A 68 19.14 -6.01 -4.52
CA GLY A 68 17.71 -6.27 -4.67
C GLY A 68 16.81 -5.55 -3.65
N ARG A 69 17.29 -5.31 -2.42
CA ARG A 69 16.54 -4.60 -1.36
C ARG A 69 16.39 -3.10 -1.57
N ASP A 70 17.19 -2.49 -2.45
CA ASP A 70 17.09 -1.07 -2.77
C ASP A 70 15.91 -0.80 -3.73
N TRP A 71 15.30 -1.86 -4.28
CA TRP A 71 14.14 -1.79 -5.16
C TRP A 71 12.84 -1.89 -4.38
N ASN A 72 11.90 -1.00 -4.71
CA ASN A 72 10.49 -1.08 -4.34
C ASN A 72 9.70 -0.82 -5.61
N VAL A 73 9.14 -1.88 -6.21
CA VAL A 73 8.48 -1.80 -7.52
C VAL A 73 6.99 -2.00 -7.36
N ASP A 74 6.24 -0.91 -7.53
CA ASP A 74 4.78 -0.95 -7.53
C ASP A 74 4.27 -1.70 -8.76
N LEU A 75 3.36 -2.66 -8.55
CA LEU A 75 2.70 -3.38 -9.64
C LEU A 75 1.75 -2.48 -10.44
N ILE A 76 1.17 -1.47 -9.79
CA ILE A 76 0.26 -0.50 -10.40
C ILE A 76 0.66 0.91 -9.90
N PRO A 77 1.72 1.51 -10.45
CA PRO A 77 2.18 2.83 -10.03
C PRO A 77 1.17 3.91 -10.43
N LYS A 78 0.90 4.85 -9.53
CA LYS A 78 0.00 5.99 -9.75
C LYS A 78 0.55 7.24 -9.10
N PHE A 79 0.43 8.37 -9.78
CA PHE A 79 0.73 9.67 -9.20
C PHE A 79 -0.48 10.24 -8.47
N LEU A 80 -0.20 11.06 -7.45
CA LEU A 80 -1.21 11.82 -6.74
C LEU A 80 -1.19 13.27 -7.27
N MET A 81 -2.36 13.75 -7.69
CA MET A 81 -2.53 15.17 -7.98
C MET A 81 -2.37 15.96 -6.67
N ALA A 82 -1.48 16.97 -6.66
CA ALA A 82 -1.08 17.68 -5.44
C ALA A 82 -2.26 18.30 -4.66
N ASP A 83 -3.22 18.93 -5.34
CA ASP A 83 -4.47 19.45 -4.73
C ASP A 83 -5.68 18.52 -4.96
N GLY A 84 -5.41 17.24 -5.25
CA GLY A 84 -6.44 16.24 -5.53
C GLY A 84 -7.21 15.82 -4.28
N LEU A 85 -8.41 15.25 -4.49
CA LEU A 85 -9.27 14.74 -3.42
C LEU A 85 -8.57 13.70 -2.54
N LEU A 86 -7.73 12.84 -3.13
CA LEU A 86 -7.00 11.82 -2.39
C LEU A 86 -5.99 12.43 -1.40
N VAL A 87 -5.24 13.47 -1.80
CA VAL A 87 -4.28 14.14 -0.90
C VAL A 87 -5.03 14.82 0.26
N LYS A 88 -6.14 15.51 -0.04
CA LYS A 88 -7.00 16.12 0.99
C LYS A 88 -7.52 15.09 1.99
N LEU A 89 -7.90 13.90 1.51
CA LEU A 89 -8.32 12.79 2.35
C LEU A 89 -7.18 12.30 3.26
N LEU A 90 -5.98 12.07 2.71
CA LEU A 90 -4.82 11.63 3.50
C LEU A 90 -4.44 12.62 4.60
N ILE A 91 -4.58 13.93 4.34
CA ILE A 91 -4.39 14.98 5.35
C ILE A 91 -5.46 14.85 6.44
N HIS A 92 -6.73 14.68 6.07
CA HIS A 92 -7.84 14.54 7.01
C HIS A 92 -7.70 13.32 7.93
N THR A 93 -7.23 12.18 7.40
CA THR A 93 -6.99 10.97 8.21
C THR A 93 -5.70 11.04 9.03
N GLY A 94 -4.84 12.04 8.80
CA GLY A 94 -3.55 12.20 9.48
C GLY A 94 -2.49 11.18 9.08
N VAL A 95 -2.71 10.43 7.99
CA VAL A 95 -1.76 9.41 7.48
C VAL A 95 -0.51 10.05 6.89
N THR A 96 -0.58 11.33 6.48
CA THR A 96 0.58 12.08 5.99
C THR A 96 1.72 12.20 7.01
N ARG A 97 1.49 11.92 8.30
CA ARG A 97 2.57 11.83 9.31
C ARG A 97 3.54 10.68 9.08
N TYR A 98 3.18 9.72 8.23
CA TYR A 98 3.97 8.52 7.94
C TYR A 98 4.46 8.48 6.48
N LEU A 99 4.21 9.53 5.69
CA LEU A 99 4.52 9.59 4.27
C LEU A 99 5.25 10.88 3.93
N GLU A 100 6.32 10.77 3.16
CA GLU A 100 6.99 11.90 2.53
C GLU A 100 6.70 11.88 1.03
N PHE A 101 6.24 13.02 0.50
CA PHE A 101 5.97 13.18 -0.93
C PHE A 101 7.11 13.94 -1.60
N LYS A 102 7.55 13.43 -2.75
CA LYS A 102 8.48 14.12 -3.65
C LYS A 102 7.72 14.54 -4.91
N CYS A 103 7.90 15.78 -5.34
CA CYS A 103 7.38 16.24 -6.63
C CYS A 103 8.03 15.48 -7.78
N ILE A 104 7.26 15.25 -8.85
CA ILE A 104 7.79 14.73 -10.10
C ILE A 104 8.46 15.90 -10.83
N GLU A 105 9.69 15.70 -11.28
CA GLU A 105 10.46 16.65 -12.09
C GLU A 105 10.48 16.20 -13.57
#